data_AF-A0A6G3TRX7-F1
#
_entry.id   AF-A0A6G3TRX7-F1
#
_cell.length_a   1.000
_cell.length_b   1.000
_cell.length_c   1.000
_cell.angle_alpha   90.00
_cell.angle_beta   90.00
_cell.angle_gamma   90.00
#
_symmetry.space_group_name_H-M   'P 1'
#
loop_
_entity.id
_entity.type
_entity.pdbx_description
1 polymer ?
#
loop_
_entity_poly.entity_id
_entity_poly.type
_entity_poly.pdbx_seq_one_letter_code
_entity_poly.pdbx_strand_id
1 'polypeptide(L)' 'MARTRRYEVAASGRWWDEDDGRWLPAGEVHAREPGRNETVCGLSLHRSRLSRFSAVAWTDVLPESGGAADAVRRVCP' A
#
# COMPACT_ATOMS: atom_id res chain seq x y z
N MET A 1 -21.09 11.69 -9.25
CA MET A 1 -19.65 11.75 -8.91
C MET A 1 -19.33 10.50 -8.11
N ALA A 2 -18.66 9.51 -8.70
CA ALA A 2 -18.23 8.33 -7.95
C ALA A 2 -17.33 8.81 -6.82
N ARG A 3 -17.68 8.51 -5.56
CA ARG A 3 -16.75 8.69 -4.44
C ARG A 3 -15.53 7.86 -4.83
N THR A 4 -14.43 8.52 -5.22
CA THR A 4 -13.13 7.86 -5.35
C THR A 4 -12.89 7.18 -4.02
N ARG A 5 -13.13 5.85 -3.97
CA ARG A 5 -12.92 5.07 -2.77
C ARG A 5 -11.42 5.21 -2.49
N ARG A 6 -11.09 5.95 -1.44
CA ARG A 6 -9.71 6.14 -1.03
C ARG A 6 -9.28 4.81 -0.42
N TYR A 7 -8.62 4.00 -1.24
CA TYR A 7 -8.01 2.77 -0.78
C TYR A 7 -6.71 3.12 -0.06
N GLU A 8 -6.50 2.46 1.08
CA GLU A 8 -5.24 2.46 1.80
C GLU A 8 -4.34 1.37 1.22
N VAL A 9 -3.05 1.42 1.56
CA VAL A 9 -2.08 0.42 1.12
C VAL A 9 -1.84 -0.60 2.22
N ALA A 10 -1.81 -1.87 1.82
CA ALA A 10 -1.25 -2.96 2.62
C ALA A 10 -0.03 -3.52 1.89
N ALA A 11 1.12 -3.64 2.56
CA ALA A 11 2.35 -4.10 1.91
C ALA A 11 3.05 -5.21 2.69
N SER A 12 3.73 -6.11 2.00
CA SER A 12 4.50 -7.20 2.63
C SER A 12 5.80 -6.73 3.28
N GLY A 13 6.30 -5.55 2.91
CA GLY A 13 7.46 -4.92 3.51
C GLY A 13 7.28 -3.43 3.75
N ARG A 14 8.28 -2.85 4.42
CA ARG A 14 8.43 -1.41 4.59
C ARG A 14 9.89 -1.03 4.38
N TRP A 15 10.13 0.19 3.92
CA TRP A 15 11.47 0.76 3.80
C TRP A 15 11.46 2.20 4.31
N TRP A 16 12.61 2.67 4.80
CA TRP A 16 12.75 4.03 5.28
C TRP A 16 13.18 4.92 4.11
N ASP A 17 12.33 5.88 3.78
CA ASP A 17 12.67 6.90 2.80
C ASP A 17 13.41 8.04 3.51
N GLU A 18 14.63 8.32 3.04
CA GLU A 18 15.51 9.35 3.61
C GLU A 18 15.17 10.76 3.14
N ASP A 19 14.49 10.91 1.99
CA ASP A 19 14.15 12.20 1.38
C ASP A 19 12.93 12.83 2.07
N ASP A 20 11.87 12.04 2.26
CA ASP A 20 10.63 12.37 2.98
C ASP A 20 10.73 12.06 4.49
N GLY A 21 11.74 11.32 4.95
CA GLY A 21 11.94 10.98 6.36
C GLY A 21 10.82 10.13 6.96
N ARG A 22 10.29 9.14 6.21
CA ARG A 22 9.13 8.34 6.60
C ARG A 22 9.22 6.88 6.15
N TRP A 23 8.45 6.01 6.80
CA TRP A 23 8.27 4.63 6.35
C TRP A 23 7.30 4.55 5.17
N LEU A 24 7.79 4.00 4.06
CA LEU A 24 7.04 3.74 2.84
C LEU A 24 6.84 2.24 2.61
N PRO A 25 5.78 1.83 1.88
CA PRO A 25 5.52 0.44 1.56
C PRO A 25 6.61 -0.14 0.64
N ALA A 26 6.94 -1.42 0.84
CA ALA A 26 7.88 -2.14 -0.01
C ALA A 26 7.35 -3.54 -0.36
N GLY A 27 7.93 -4.13 -1.40
CA GLY A 27 7.63 -5.50 -1.79
C GLY A 27 6.31 -5.60 -2.56
N GLU A 28 5.39 -6.41 -2.05
CA GLU A 28 4.07 -6.62 -2.68
C GLU A 28 3.03 -5.72 -2.01
N VAL A 29 2.33 -4.92 -2.80
CA VAL A 29 1.31 -3.98 -2.32
C VAL A 29 -0.08 -4.39 -2.78
N HIS A 30 -1.04 -4.23 -1.88
CA HIS A 30 -2.44 -4.59 -2.07
C HIS A 30 -3.35 -3.46 -1.62
N ALA A 31 -4.40 -3.21 -2.39
CA ALA A 31 -5.40 -2.22 -2.03
C ALA A 31 -6.18 -2.72 -0.80
N ARG A 32 -6.47 -1.82 0.12
CA ARG A 32 -7.20 -2.10 1.36
C ARG A 32 -8.32 -1.10 1.54
N GLU A 33 -9.47 -1.57 2.01
CA GLU A 33 -10.52 -0.67 2.50
C GLU A 33 -10.21 -0.17 3.93
N PRO A 34 -10.34 1.13 4.20
CA PRO A 34 -10.16 1.66 5.53
C PRO A 34 -11.13 1.00 6.52
N GLY A 35 -10.61 0.61 7.68
CA GLY A 35 -11.37 -0.10 8.71
C GLY A 35 -11.49 -1.63 8.53
N ARG A 36 -10.92 -2.23 7.48
CA ARG A 36 -11.01 -3.69 7.22
C ARG A 36 -9.68 -4.41 7.39
N ASN A 37 -9.61 -5.50 8.16
CA ASN A 37 -8.35 -6.26 8.33
C ASN A 37 -8.03 -7.21 7.17
N GLU A 38 -8.55 -6.90 5.99
CA GLU A 38 -8.38 -7.62 4.74
C GLU A 38 -8.13 -6.62 3.59
N THR A 39 -7.52 -7.12 2.53
CA THR A 39 -7.29 -6.40 1.28
C THR A 39 -8.48 -6.60 0.34
N VAL A 40 -8.62 -5.73 -0.66
CA VAL A 40 -9.67 -5.79 -1.68
C VAL A 40 -9.59 -7.09 -2.48
N CYS A 41 -8.40 -7.66 -2.66
CA CYS A 41 -8.21 -8.96 -3.32
C CYS A 41 -8.45 -10.16 -2.41
N GLY A 42 -8.98 -9.96 -1.19
CA GLY A 42 -9.40 -11.04 -0.29
C GLY A 42 -8.32 -11.60 0.64
N LEU A 43 -7.12 -11.01 0.68
CA LEU A 43 -6.06 -11.44 1.60
C LEU A 43 -6.28 -10.85 3.00
N SER A 44 -6.25 -11.70 4.02
CA SER A 44 -6.19 -11.25 5.41
C SER A 44 -4.81 -10.67 5.72
N LEU A 45 -4.75 -9.49 6.34
CA LEU A 45 -3.48 -8.82 6.66
C LEU A 45 -2.58 -9.67 7.55
N HIS A 46 -3.16 -10.24 8.62
CA HIS A 46 -2.41 -11.03 9.59
C HIS A 46 -1.86 -12.33 8.98
N ARG A 47 -2.68 -13.08 8.23
CA ARG A 47 -2.25 -14.35 7.62
C ARG A 47 -1.20 -14.14 6.53
N SER A 48 -1.31 -13.03 5.81
CA SER A 48 -0.39 -12.67 4.72
C SER A 48 0.78 -11.80 5.19
N ARG A 49 0.89 -11.53 6.51
CA ARG A 49 1.90 -10.68 7.14
C ARG A 49 2.06 -9.30 6.48
N LEU A 50 0.94 -8.72 6.06
CA LEU A 50 0.90 -7.39 5.44
C LEU A 50 0.83 -6.30 6.51
N SER A 51 1.69 -5.29 6.38
CA SER A 51 1.67 -4.06 7.17
C SER A 51 0.73 -3.04 6.56
N ARG A 52 0.07 -2.23 7.39
CA ARG A 52 -0.87 -1.19 6.96
C ARG A 52 -0.17 0.16 6.82
N PHE A 53 -0.46 0.85 5.73
CA PHE A 53 0.04 2.19 5.45
C PHE A 53 -1.13 3.13 5.19
N SER A 54 -1.76 3.60 6.27
CA SER A 54 -2.89 4.54 6.20
C SER A 54 -2.50 5.93 5.72
N ALA A 55 -1.22 6.29 5.82
CA ALA A 55 -0.70 7.60 5.41
C ALA A 55 -0.21 7.62 3.95
N VAL A 56 -0.33 6.51 3.22
CA VAL A 56 0.08 6.39 1.81
C VAL A 56 -1.16 6.07 1.00
N ALA A 57 -1.45 6.89 -0.02
CA ALA A 57 -2.61 6.63 -0.87
C ALA A 57 -2.28 5.50 -1.85
N TRP A 58 -3.29 4.75 -2.28
CA TRP A 58 -3.10 3.72 -3.30
C TRP A 58 -2.50 4.25 -4.60
N THR A 59 -2.78 5.51 -4.97
CA THR A 59 -2.21 6.11 -6.18
C THR A 59 -0.70 6.29 -6.09
N ASP A 60 -0.15 6.49 -4.88
CA ASP A 60 1.28 6.79 -4.68
C ASP A 60 2.16 5.53 -4.84
N VAL A 61 1.56 4.33 -4.76
CA VAL A 61 2.26 3.05 -4.94
C VAL A 61 2.14 2.49 -6.35
N LEU A 62 1.49 3.24 -7.26
CA LEU A 62 1.43 2.89 -8.67
C LEU A 62 2.77 3.23 -9.34
N PRO A 63 3.22 2.44 -10.33
CA PRO A 63 4.51 2.64 -10.99
C PRO A 63 4.65 4.04 -11.61
N GLU A 64 3.54 4.65 -12.02
CA GLU A 64 3.51 6.00 -12.62
C GLU A 64 3.77 7.16 -11.64
N SER A 65 3.65 6.96 -10.32
CA SER A 65 3.75 8.06 -9.35
C SER A 65 5.18 8.37 -8.90
N GLY A 66 6.10 7.39 -8.91
CA GLY A 66 7.43 7.53 -8.30
C GLY A 66 7.38 7.70 -6.76
N GLY A 67 8.53 7.63 -6.09
CA GLY A 67 8.65 7.77 -4.63
C GLY A 67 8.19 6.51 -3.89
N ALA A 68 6.93 6.50 -3.43
CA ALA A 68 6.39 5.36 -2.67
C ALA A 68 6.29 4.07 -3.50
N ALA A 69 6.40 4.17 -4.83
CA ALA A 69 6.50 3.04 -5.75
C ALA A 69 7.93 2.47 -5.90
N ASP A 70 9.00 3.17 -5.48
CA ASP A 70 10.38 2.79 -5.77
C ASP A 70 10.78 1.42 -5.18
N ALA A 71 10.32 1.12 -3.97
CA ALA A 71 10.55 -0.18 -3.35
C ALA A 71 9.41 -1.20 -3.61
N VAL A 72 8.41 -0.83 -4.41
CA VAL A 72 7.28 -1.71 -4.77
C VAL A 72 7.71 -2.62 -5.91
N ARG A 73 7.74 -3.93 -5.63
CA ARG A 73 8.12 -4.97 -6.60
C ARG A 73 6.92 -5.52 -7.35
N ARG A 74 5.75 -5.51 -6.73
CA ARG A 74 4.50 -6.01 -7.33
C ARG A 74 3.32 -5.25 -6.75
N VAL A 75 2.46 -4.77 -7.64
CA VAL A 75 1.12 -4.30 -7.29
C VAL A 75 0.14 -5.44 -7.56
N CYS A 76 -0.76 -5.71 -6.63
CA CYS A 76 -1.83 -6.67 -6.84
C CYS A 76 -2.63 -6.28 -8.10
N PRO A 77 -2.82 -7.21 -9.06
CA PRO A 77 -3.63 -6.97 -10.25
C PRO A 77 -5.11 -6.74 -9.90
#